data_AF-A0A9W6IMJ0-F1
#
_entry.id   AF-A0A9W6IMJ0-F1
#
_cell.length_a   1.000
_cell.length_b   1.000
_cell.length_c   1.000
_cell.angle_alpha   90.00
_cell.angle_beta   90.00
_cell.angle_gamma   90.00
#
_symmetry.space_group_name_H-M   'P 1'
#
loop_
_entity.id
_entity.type
_entity.pdbx_description
1 polymer ?
#
loop_
_entity_poly.entity_id
_entity_poly.type
_entity_poly.pdbx_seq_one_letter_code
_entity_poly.pdbx_strand_id
1 'polypeptide(L)'
;MGLAMSIQPARNATGTRALDREARRLLDRDMLTFCARQPQLAELAFTLADHGHTHVGHVASLTFFTILDLAGGDRALADELQHRLRHAGLDTGLSLPDWQPPTGDAIEPLLD
;
A
#
# COMPACT_ATOMS: atom_id res chain seq x y z
N MET A 1 -39.13 -21.51 14.72
CA MET A 1 -38.94 -20.45 13.69
C MET A 1 -37.52 -19.94 13.83
N GLY A 2 -36.62 -20.36 12.93
CA GLY A 2 -35.21 -19.94 12.94
C GLY A 2 -34.95 -19.03 11.76
N LEU A 3 -34.54 -17.78 12.02
CA LEU A 3 -34.10 -16.84 11.00
C LEU A 3 -32.71 -17.26 10.52
N ALA A 4 -32.63 -17.80 9.31
CA ALA A 4 -31.36 -17.99 8.61
C ALA A 4 -30.83 -16.60 8.21
N MET A 5 -29.90 -16.05 8.99
CA MET A 5 -29.07 -14.92 8.56
C MET A 5 -28.14 -15.43 7.46
N SER A 6 -28.52 -15.18 6.21
CA SER A 6 -27.63 -15.31 5.06
C SER A 6 -26.51 -14.28 5.21
N ILE A 7 -25.35 -14.73 5.69
CA ILE A 7 -24.10 -13.97 5.63
C ILE A 7 -23.77 -13.84 4.14
N GLN A 8 -24.09 -12.69 3.56
CA GLN A 8 -23.63 -12.36 2.22
C GLN A 8 -22.09 -12.31 2.26
N PRO A 9 -21.37 -13.08 1.42
CA PRO A 9 -19.94 -12.87 1.29
C PRO A 9 -19.74 -11.43 0.80
N ALA A 10 -18.90 -10.68 1.52
CA ALA A 10 -18.44 -9.37 1.07
C ALA A 10 -18.02 -9.49 -0.39
N ARG A 11 -18.70 -8.76 -1.26
CA ARG A 11 -18.33 -8.63 -2.67
C ARG A 11 -16.88 -8.14 -2.69
N ASN A 12 -15.93 -9.04 -2.92
CA ASN A 12 -14.59 -8.72 -3.37
C ASN A 12 -14.73 -8.09 -4.76
N ALA A 13 -15.07 -6.81 -4.78
CA ALA A 13 -15.04 -5.98 -5.95
C ALA A 13 -13.61 -5.46 -6.13
N THR A 14 -12.67 -6.36 -6.41
CA THR A 14 -11.36 -5.98 -6.93
C THR A 14 -11.29 -6.44 -8.37
N GLY A 15 -12.22 -5.92 -9.16
CA GLY A 15 -12.04 -5.89 -10.60
C GLY A 15 -10.78 -5.07 -10.85
N THR A 16 -9.82 -5.67 -11.56
CA THR A 16 -8.59 -5.04 -12.03
C THR A 16 -8.96 -3.83 -12.87
N ARG A 17 -9.25 -2.70 -12.22
CA ARG A 17 -9.37 -1.44 -12.92
C ARG A 17 -7.96 -1.17 -13.42
N ALA A 18 -7.78 -1.18 -14.74
CA ALA A 18 -6.49 -0.88 -15.33
C ALA A 18 -6.00 0.42 -14.71
N LEU A 19 -4.88 0.34 -13.98
CA LEU A 19 -4.27 1.52 -13.38
C LEU A 19 -3.96 2.49 -14.51
N ASP A 20 -4.32 3.76 -14.33
CA ASP A 20 -3.90 4.76 -15.28
C ASP A 20 -2.36 4.93 -15.25
N ARG A 21 -1.84 5.61 -16.27
CA ARG A 21 -0.38 5.78 -16.42
C ARG A 21 0.26 6.49 -15.23
N GLU A 22 -0.47 7.37 -14.56
CA GLU A 22 0.05 8.16 -13.44
C GLU A 22 0.10 7.31 -12.16
N ALA A 23 -0.98 6.60 -11.85
CA ALA A 23 -1.04 5.62 -10.77
C ALA A 23 0.04 4.54 -10.93
N ARG A 24 0.32 4.09 -12.16
CA ARG A 24 1.39 3.12 -12.44
C ARG A 24 2.78 3.66 -12.09
N ARG A 25 3.07 4.93 -12.39
CA ARG A 25 4.36 5.58 -12.06
C ARG A 25 4.55 5.73 -10.56
N LEU A 26 3.46 5.89 -9.82
CA LEU A 26 3.53 6.03 -8.37
C LEU A 26 3.92 4.74 -7.67
N LEU A 27 3.73 3.56 -8.27
CA LEU A 27 4.10 2.28 -7.65
C LEU A 27 5.60 2.21 -7.33
N ASP A 28 6.44 2.81 -8.18
CA ASP A 28 7.90 2.84 -8.02
C ASP A 28 8.36 3.93 -7.04
N ARG A 29 7.45 4.71 -6.48
CA ARG A 29 7.78 5.76 -5.53
C ARG A 29 8.04 5.17 -4.15
N ASP A 30 9.09 5.67 -3.51
CA ASP A 30 9.41 5.37 -2.11
C ASP A 30 8.31 5.87 -1.15
N MET A 31 8.03 5.07 -0.11
CA MET A 31 6.98 5.33 0.86
C MET A 31 7.24 6.56 1.73
N LEU A 32 8.49 6.83 2.11
CA LEU A 32 8.83 8.03 2.88
C LEU A 32 8.53 9.28 2.04
N THR A 33 8.94 9.27 0.78
CA THR A 33 8.70 10.36 -0.17
C THR A 33 7.21 10.50 -0.52
N PHE A 34 6.47 9.40 -0.52
CA PHE A 34 5.02 9.41 -0.70
C PHE A 34 4.31 10.03 0.50
N CYS A 35 4.76 9.78 1.73
CA CYS A 35 4.16 10.24 2.98
C CYS A 35 4.71 11.58 3.52
N ALA A 36 5.80 12.10 2.97
CA ALA A 36 6.61 13.21 3.52
C ALA A 36 5.86 14.50 3.94
N ARG A 37 4.63 14.74 3.44
CA ARG A 37 3.84 15.94 3.78
C ARG A 37 2.96 15.77 5.03
N GLN A 38 2.93 14.60 5.66
CA GLN A 38 2.13 14.32 6.84
C GLN A 38 2.97 13.56 7.87
N PRO A 39 3.32 14.17 9.03
CA PRO A 39 4.23 13.54 10.00
C PRO A 39 3.78 12.16 10.49
N GLN A 40 2.48 11.99 10.76
CA GLN A 40 1.92 10.72 11.24
C GLN A 40 2.08 9.59 10.20
N LEU A 41 1.91 9.90 8.91
CA LEU A 41 2.18 8.93 7.85
C LEU A 41 3.67 8.67 7.62
N ALA A 42 4.54 9.61 7.98
CA ALA A 42 5.98 9.39 7.88
C ALA A 42 6.45 8.35 8.89
N GLU A 43 5.94 8.38 10.13
CA GLU A 43 6.20 7.33 11.13
C GLU A 43 5.72 5.96 10.66
N LEU A 44 4.49 5.86 10.13
CA LEU A 44 4.00 4.62 9.53
C LEU A 44 4.85 4.18 8.34
N ALA A 45 5.34 5.10 7.51
CA ALA A 45 6.21 4.78 6.38
C ALA A 45 7.56 4.20 6.83
N PHE A 46 8.12 4.65 7.96
CA PHE A 46 9.29 3.99 8.56
C PHE A 46 8.97 2.58 9.03
N THR A 47 7.86 2.38 9.75
CA THR A 47 7.44 1.03 10.17
C THR A 47 7.23 0.10 8.97
N LEU A 48 6.61 0.59 7.90
CA LEU A 48 6.44 -0.15 6.65
C LEU A 48 7.80 -0.53 6.04
N ALA A 49 8.75 0.41 6.00
CA ALA A 49 10.10 0.17 5.48
C ALA A 49 10.88 -0.87 6.31
N ASP A 50 10.75 -0.85 7.65
CA ASP A 50 11.35 -1.85 8.54
C ASP A 50 10.83 -3.27 8.27
N HIS A 51 9.61 -3.39 7.73
CA HIS A 51 9.01 -4.65 7.29
C HIS A 51 9.27 -4.96 5.80
N GLY A 52 10.13 -4.20 5.13
CA GLY A 52 10.48 -4.39 3.71
C GLY A 52 9.49 -3.77 2.72
N HIS A 53 8.46 -3.05 3.19
CA HIS A 53 7.48 -2.36 2.36
C HIS A 53 7.94 -0.93 2.04
N THR A 54 9.01 -0.84 1.27
CA THR A 54 9.70 0.42 0.95
C THR A 54 9.04 1.25 -0.16
N HIS A 55 8.24 0.63 -1.02
CA HIS A 55 7.64 1.27 -2.20
C HIS A 55 6.11 1.25 -2.14
N VAL A 56 5.48 2.24 -2.75
CA VAL A 56 4.02 2.36 -2.86
C VAL A 56 3.39 1.11 -3.45
N GLY A 57 4.03 0.47 -4.44
CA GLY A 57 3.52 -0.76 -5.03
C GLY A 57 3.43 -1.93 -4.03
N HIS A 58 4.42 -2.08 -3.15
CA HIS A 58 4.35 -3.07 -2.07
C HIS A 58 3.17 -2.76 -1.16
N VAL A 59 3.06 -1.53 -0.68
CA VAL A 59 1.99 -1.12 0.26
C VAL A 59 0.61 -1.25 -0.37
N ALA A 60 0.44 -0.88 -1.64
CA ALA A 60 -0.82 -1.02 -2.36
C ALA A 60 -1.22 -2.50 -2.55
N SER A 61 -0.26 -3.43 -2.57
CA SER A 61 -0.54 -4.88 -2.61
C SER A 61 -0.94 -5.46 -1.24
N LEU A 62 -0.66 -4.76 -0.14
CA LEU A 62 -1.05 -5.20 1.20
C LEU A 62 -2.56 -5.05 1.40
N THR A 63 -3.14 -5.97 2.16
CA THR A 63 -4.52 -5.80 2.60
C THR A 63 -4.63 -4.63 3.58
N PHE A 64 -5.81 -4.02 3.66
CA PHE A 64 -6.07 -3.00 4.69
C PHE A 64 -5.77 -3.51 6.11
N PHE A 65 -6.07 -4.78 6.41
CA PHE A 65 -5.80 -5.37 7.72
C PHE A 65 -4.31 -5.48 8.04
N THR A 66 -3.48 -5.78 7.04
CA THR A 66 -2.02 -5.77 7.19
C THR A 66 -1.51 -4.37 7.51
N ILE A 67 -2.03 -3.35 6.82
CA ILE A 67 -1.69 -1.95 7.11
C ILE A 67 -2.14 -1.54 8.51
N LEU A 68 -3.35 -1.96 8.93
CA LEU A 68 -3.86 -1.70 10.27
C LEU A 68 -2.98 -2.32 11.37
N ASP A 69 -2.50 -3.54 11.15
CA ASP A 69 -1.58 -4.23 12.07
C ASP A 69 -0.24 -3.48 12.18
N LEU A 70 0.32 -3.05 11.05
CA LEU A 70 1.55 -2.25 10.99
C LEU A 70 1.37 -0.83 11.56
N ALA A 71 0.14 -0.31 11.57
CA ALA A 71 -0.24 0.92 12.26
C ALA A 71 -0.49 0.72 13.76
N GLY A 72 -0.16 -0.45 14.33
CA GLY A 72 -0.36 -0.75 15.75
C GLY A 72 -1.83 -0.81 16.16
N GLY A 73 -2.74 -1.09 15.21
CA GLY A 73 -4.18 -1.05 15.42
C GLY A 73 -4.80 0.36 15.32
N ASP A 74 -4.03 1.40 14.99
CA ASP A 74 -4.58 2.73 14.73
C ASP A 74 -5.34 2.76 13.41
N ARG A 75 -6.67 2.68 13.52
CA ARG A 75 -7.57 2.71 12.38
C ARG A 75 -7.56 4.06 11.65
N ALA A 76 -7.45 5.17 12.36
CA ALA A 76 -7.47 6.49 11.72
C ALA A 76 -6.23 6.67 10.85
N LEU A 77 -5.08 6.21 11.33
CA LEU A 77 -3.83 6.23 10.59
C LEU A 77 -3.86 5.32 9.35
N ALA A 78 -4.39 4.10 9.49
CA ALA A 78 -4.56 3.18 8.37
C ALA A 78 -5.56 3.70 7.31
N ASP A 79 -6.68 4.30 7.75
CA ASP A 79 -7.67 4.92 6.87
C ASP A 79 -7.09 6.12 6.12
N GLU A 80 -6.25 6.94 6.77
CA GLU A 80 -5.56 8.07 6.12
C GLU A 80 -4.58 7.59 5.03
N LEU A 81 -3.80 6.53 5.30
CA LEU A 81 -2.93 5.95 4.28
C LEU A 81 -3.72 5.40 3.09
N GLN A 82 -4.81 4.66 3.34
CA GLN A 82 -5.69 4.18 2.28
C GLN A 82 -6.32 5.34 1.50
N HIS A 83 -6.76 6.40 2.19
CA HIS A 83 -7.31 7.59 1.55
C HIS A 83 -6.29 8.24 0.61
N ARG A 84 -5.03 8.35 1.05
CA ARG A 84 -3.94 8.88 0.23
C ARG A 84 -3.65 8.05 -1.00
N LEU A 85 -3.64 6.71 -0.88
CA LEU A 85 -3.52 5.80 -2.02
C LEU A 85 -4.68 6.01 -3.01
N ARG A 86 -5.93 6.09 -2.52
CA ARG A 86 -7.11 6.36 -3.34
C ARG A 86 -7.07 7.68 -4.07
N HIS A 87 -6.63 8.74 -3.40
CA HIS A 87 -6.44 10.05 -4.01
C HIS A 87 -5.37 10.01 -5.12
N ALA A 88 -4.47 9.03 -5.07
CA ALA A 88 -3.44 8.79 -6.07
C ALA A 88 -3.86 7.78 -7.16
N GLY A 89 -5.14 7.38 -7.20
CA GLY A 89 -5.67 6.41 -8.17
C GLY A 89 -5.38 4.95 -7.84
N LEU A 90 -4.93 4.65 -6.62
CA LEU A 90 -4.61 3.31 -6.11
C LEU A 90 -5.65 2.85 -5.07
N ASP A 91 -5.51 1.64 -4.54
CA ASP A 91 -6.18 1.19 -3.32
C ASP A 91 -5.26 0.19 -2.60
N THR A 92 -5.71 -0.37 -1.49
CA THR A 92 -5.07 -1.50 -0.82
C THR A 92 -5.57 -2.83 -1.39
N GLY A 93 -4.76 -3.88 -1.29
CA GLY A 93 -5.08 -5.21 -1.79
C GLY A 93 -5.06 -5.34 -3.31
N LEU A 94 -4.28 -4.51 -4.00
CA LEU A 94 -4.12 -4.60 -5.46
C LEU A 94 -3.30 -5.84 -5.85
N SER A 95 -3.78 -6.55 -6.87
CA SER A 95 -2.99 -7.57 -7.55
C SER A 95 -2.09 -6.90 -8.60
N LEU A 96 -0.77 -6.96 -8.40
CA LEU A 96 0.23 -6.31 -9.25
C LEU A 96 1.23 -7.33 -9.83
N PRO A 97 0.79 -8.31 -10.65
CA PRO A 97 1.64 -9.44 -11.09
C PRO A 97 2.83 -9.01 -11.97
N ASP A 98 2.69 -7.92 -12.73
CA ASP A 98 3.73 -7.41 -13.64
C ASP A 98 4.53 -6.25 -13.02
N TRP A 99 4.32 -5.94 -11.74
CA TRP A 99 5.11 -4.93 -11.05
C TRP A 99 6.21 -5.61 -10.24
N GLN A 100 7.43 -5.10 -10.36
CA GLN A 100 8.55 -5.50 -9.53
C GLN A 100 9.06 -4.26 -8.81
N PRO A 101 9.43 -4.38 -7.53
CA PRO A 101 10.03 -3.27 -6.82
C PRO A 101 11.30 -2.83 -7.53
N PRO A 102 11.53 -1.51 -7.68
CA PRO A 102 12.83 -1.01 -8.09
C PRO A 102 13.89 -1.58 -7.15
N THR A 103 14.87 -2.29 -7.70
CA THR A 103 16.09 -2.60 -6.95
C THR A 103 16.75 -1.27 -6.65
N GLY A 104 16.90 -0.93 -5.37
CA GLY A 104 17.74 0.20 -4.98
C GLY A 104 19.07 0.08 -5.71
N ASP A 105 19.58 1.21 -6.23
CA ASP A 105 20.81 1.24 -7.04
C ASP A 105 21.78 0.20 -6.50
N ALA A 106 22.20 -0.73 -7.36
CA ALA A 106 23.36 -1.52 -7.07
C ALA A 106 24.42 -0.50 -6.64
N ILE A 107 24.84 -0.57 -5.37
CA ILE A 107 26.03 0.14 -4.95
C ILE A 107 27.10 -0.46 -5.85
N GLU A 108 27.40 0.18 -6.98
CA GLU A 108 28.54 -0.18 -7.78
C GLU A 108 29.69 -0.22 -6.78
N PRO A 109 30.36 -1.37 -6.59
CA PRO A 109 31.52 -1.40 -5.75
C PRO A 109 32.42 -0.30 -6.29
N LEU A 110 32.71 0.69 -5.43
CA LEU A 110 33.66 1.73 -5.70
C LEU A 110 34.97 0.99 -6.00
N LEU A 111 35.25 0.74 -7.28
CA LEU A 111 36.45 0.02 -7.69
C LEU A 111 37.63 0.92 -7.30
N ASP A 112 38.50 0.39 -6.43
CA ASP A 112 39.77 0.98 -6.01
C ASP A 112 40.66 1.39 -7.19
#